data_AF-G5B9W7-F1
#
_entry.id   AF-G5B9W7-F1
#
_cell.length_a   1.000
_cell.length_b   1.000
_cell.length_c   1.000
_cell.angle_alpha   90.00
_cell.angle_beta   90.00
_cell.angle_gamma   90.00
#
_symmetry.space_group_name_H-M   'P 1'
#
loop_
_entity.id
_entity.type
_entity.pdbx_description
1 polymer ?
#
loop_
_entity_poly.entity_id
_entity_poly.type
_entity_poly.pdbx_seq_one_letter_code
_entity_poly.pdbx_strand_id
1 'polypeptide(L)'
;MSCSLDAVRSFLERLEARGGREGAALAREFSDIRARSAAWKTDEKCSTEAGNLPRNVRKNRYKDVVPYDHTRSILSLLQEEGHGDYINGSFIRGADGSQAYIATQGPLPHTLLDFWRLVWEFGVKVILMACRETENDRKKCERYWPQEHEPLQIGPFCITLTKETPLNADIILRTLKVTFQKESRSAHHLQYMSWPDRGVPGNPDTVLTMIEEARRLQGSSSRPLCVHCSAGCGRTGVLCTIDYVRQLLLTQRIPPDFSLFDVVLEMRKQRPSVVQTEEQYRFLHHTVAQMFYSALQKTSPQYQNLKENCAPLYDDALSLWTSPALLAIPCPPGRVLRSISMPATQTLAMADTYAVVQKSRDPAGAAPGSWERSTVEKPLYSQVTARAQLPRAHAEDAQGAPPALGLADQSPAGPDAYEDVTDGAQTGGLGFNLRIGRPKGPRDPPAEWTRV
;
A
#
# COMPACT_ATOMS: atom_id res chain seq x y z
N MET A 1 -17.59 -21.27 23.51
CA MET A 1 -16.78 -20.29 24.26
C MET A 1 -15.45 -20.85 24.73
N SER A 2 -15.38 -21.90 25.56
CA SER A 2 -14.09 -22.41 26.11
C SER A 2 -13.05 -22.75 25.02
N CYS A 3 -13.35 -23.67 24.10
CA CYS A 3 -12.35 -24.25 23.21
C CYS A 3 -11.54 -23.25 22.36
N SER A 4 -12.16 -22.15 21.89
CA SER A 4 -11.45 -21.11 21.14
C SER A 4 -10.59 -20.21 22.04
N LEU A 5 -10.95 -20.03 23.31
CA LEU A 5 -10.14 -19.30 24.29
C LEU A 5 -9.01 -20.18 24.84
N ASP A 6 -9.23 -21.49 24.94
CA ASP A 6 -8.20 -22.47 25.28
C ASP A 6 -7.17 -22.60 24.14
N ALA A 7 -7.59 -22.56 22.88
CA ALA A 7 -6.69 -22.47 21.72
C ALA A 7 -5.85 -21.17 21.73
N VAL A 8 -6.47 -20.04 22.08
CA VAL A 8 -5.80 -18.75 22.27
C VAL A 8 -4.76 -18.82 23.40
N ARG A 9 -5.12 -19.40 24.56
CA ARG A 9 -4.18 -19.61 25.68
C ARG A 9 -3.03 -20.51 25.26
N SER A 10 -3.31 -21.63 24.59
CA SER A 10 -2.29 -22.56 24.13
C SER A 10 -1.34 -21.94 23.09
N PHE A 11 -1.80 -21.01 22.24
CA PHE A 11 -0.90 -20.24 21.37
C PHE A 11 0.08 -19.38 22.18
N LEU A 12 -0.40 -18.69 23.22
CA LEU A 12 0.44 -17.85 24.08
C LEU A 12 1.43 -18.69 24.90
N GLU A 13 0.98 -19.80 25.48
CA GLU A 13 1.84 -20.77 26.18
C GLU A 13 2.94 -21.32 25.25
N ARG A 14 2.63 -21.62 23.99
CA ARG A 14 3.61 -22.05 22.96
C ARG A 14 4.60 -20.94 22.58
N LEU A 15 4.24 -19.67 22.75
CA LEU A 15 5.12 -18.52 22.51
C LEU A 15 6.02 -18.28 23.72
N GLU A 16 5.44 -18.20 24.92
CA GLU A 16 6.15 -18.05 26.20
C GLU A 16 7.18 -19.18 26.43
N ALA A 17 6.83 -20.43 26.08
CA ALA A 17 7.73 -21.58 26.18
C ALA A 17 9.00 -21.48 25.28
N ARG A 18 9.03 -20.57 24.29
CA ARG A 18 10.23 -20.29 23.49
C ARG A 18 11.24 -19.42 24.26
N GLY A 19 10.75 -18.58 25.18
CA GLY A 19 11.56 -17.65 25.98
C GLY A 19 12.57 -16.86 25.14
N GLY A 20 13.79 -16.67 25.66
CA GLY A 20 14.88 -15.99 24.94
C GLY A 20 15.34 -16.64 23.63
N ARG A 21 14.77 -17.77 23.20
CA ARG A 21 15.01 -18.38 21.87
C ARG A 21 13.95 -18.02 20.83
N GLU A 22 12.92 -17.26 21.20
CA GLU A 22 11.85 -16.83 20.29
C GLU A 22 12.39 -16.16 19.02
N GLY A 23 13.27 -15.16 19.15
CA GLY A 23 13.81 -14.44 17.99
C GLY A 23 14.50 -15.34 16.96
N ALA A 24 15.22 -16.37 17.41
CA ALA A 24 15.88 -17.34 16.55
C ALA A 24 14.90 -18.39 15.97
N ALA A 25 13.86 -18.77 16.72
CA ALA A 25 12.80 -19.64 16.23
C ALA A 25 11.99 -18.96 15.12
N LEU A 26 11.60 -17.69 15.31
CA LEU A 26 10.86 -16.90 14.33
C LEU A 26 11.69 -16.62 13.06
N ALA A 27 13.01 -16.43 13.21
CA ALA A 27 13.93 -16.31 12.07
C ALA A 27 13.96 -17.60 11.22
N ARG A 28 14.02 -18.77 11.87
CA ARG A 28 13.96 -20.08 11.19
C ARG A 28 12.62 -20.30 10.50
N GLU A 29 11.51 -20.08 11.20
CA GLU A 29 10.15 -20.14 10.63
C GLU A 29 10.03 -19.24 9.38
N PHE A 30 10.50 -18.00 9.45
CA PHE A 30 10.44 -17.09 8.30
C PHE A 30 11.34 -17.53 7.14
N SER A 31 12.51 -18.11 7.44
CA SER A 31 13.38 -18.73 6.45
C SER A 31 12.68 -19.89 5.74
N ASP A 32 12.00 -20.77 6.48
CA ASP A 32 11.23 -21.89 5.94
C ASP A 32 10.04 -21.42 5.10
N ILE A 33 9.34 -20.35 5.51
CA ILE A 33 8.30 -19.72 4.70
C ILE A 33 8.90 -19.25 3.36
N ARG A 34 10.07 -18.58 3.36
CA ARG A 34 10.76 -18.17 2.11
C ARG A 34 11.14 -19.36 1.24
N ALA A 35 11.75 -20.40 1.81
CA ALA A 35 12.16 -21.60 1.08
C ALA A 35 10.97 -22.31 0.42
N ARG A 36 9.88 -22.54 1.16
CA ARG A 36 8.64 -23.13 0.62
C ARG A 36 8.00 -22.24 -0.46
N SER A 37 7.99 -20.93 -0.26
CA SER A 37 7.48 -19.97 -1.25
C SER A 37 8.27 -20.00 -2.55
N ALA A 38 9.59 -20.20 -2.49
CA ALA A 38 10.44 -20.32 -3.67
C ALA A 38 10.17 -21.63 -4.41
N ALA A 39 10.02 -22.75 -3.70
CA ALA A 39 9.70 -24.05 -4.29
C ALA A 39 8.35 -24.08 -5.02
N TRP A 40 7.37 -23.24 -4.65
CA TRP A 40 6.12 -23.12 -5.40
C TRP A 40 6.23 -22.28 -6.67
N LYS A 41 7.22 -21.39 -6.81
CA LYS A 41 7.42 -20.66 -8.08
C LYS A 41 7.84 -21.58 -9.22
N THR A 42 8.31 -22.78 -8.89
CA THR A 42 8.59 -23.88 -9.83
C THR A 42 7.46 -24.91 -9.92
N ASP A 43 6.37 -24.74 -9.15
CA ASP A 43 5.12 -25.51 -9.29
C ASP A 43 4.20 -24.77 -10.29
N GLU A 44 3.68 -25.51 -11.26
CA GLU A 44 2.75 -25.02 -12.30
C GLU A 44 1.55 -24.27 -11.71
N LYS A 45 1.16 -24.59 -10.47
CA LYS A 45 0.05 -23.96 -9.73
C LYS A 45 0.27 -22.51 -9.32
N CYS A 46 1.48 -21.95 -9.44
CA CYS A 46 1.79 -20.55 -9.12
C CYS A 46 2.34 -19.79 -10.34
N SER A 47 1.81 -20.08 -11.53
CA SER A 47 2.12 -19.37 -12.77
C SER A 47 1.84 -17.86 -12.67
N THR A 48 2.53 -17.07 -13.49
CA THR A 48 2.40 -15.59 -13.56
C THR A 48 2.29 -15.08 -15.00
N GLU A 49 1.80 -15.94 -15.90
CA GLU A 49 1.77 -15.73 -17.35
C GLU A 49 1.02 -14.45 -17.73
N ALA A 50 -0.18 -14.24 -17.19
CA ALA A 50 -1.01 -13.10 -17.57
C ALA A 50 -0.32 -11.76 -17.27
N GLY A 51 0.44 -11.68 -16.19
CA GLY A 51 1.19 -10.48 -15.82
C GLY A 51 2.53 -10.29 -16.56
N ASN A 52 3.06 -11.38 -17.14
CA ASN A 52 4.27 -11.36 -17.97
C ASN A 52 3.98 -11.18 -19.47
N LEU A 53 2.71 -11.22 -19.91
CA LEU A 53 2.32 -10.86 -21.28
C LEU A 53 2.86 -9.46 -21.65
N PRO A 54 3.43 -9.24 -22.85
CA PRO A 54 4.06 -7.96 -23.23
C PRO A 54 3.19 -6.71 -23.02
N ARG A 55 1.87 -6.84 -23.24
CA ARG A 55 0.87 -5.77 -23.02
C ARG A 55 0.69 -5.37 -21.54
N ASN A 56 1.01 -6.29 -20.62
CA ASN A 56 0.75 -6.20 -19.18
C ASN A 56 2.01 -5.92 -18.34
N VAL A 57 3.22 -6.26 -18.82
CA VAL A 57 4.49 -6.00 -18.09
C VAL A 57 4.58 -4.54 -17.62
N ARG A 58 4.22 -3.57 -18.47
CA ARG A 58 4.23 -2.14 -18.12
C ARG A 58 3.26 -1.76 -17.00
N LYS A 59 2.25 -2.58 -16.69
CA LYS A 59 1.29 -2.36 -15.60
C LYS A 59 1.83 -2.82 -14.24
N ASN A 60 2.98 -3.50 -14.19
CA ASN A 60 3.61 -3.94 -12.94
C ASN A 60 4.56 -2.85 -12.43
N ARG A 61 4.40 -2.43 -11.16
CA ARG A 61 5.28 -1.42 -10.53
C ARG A 61 6.69 -1.98 -10.27
N TYR A 62 6.78 -3.28 -10.01
CA TYR A 62 8.02 -4.01 -9.78
C TYR A 62 8.03 -5.27 -10.66
N LYS A 63 9.15 -5.55 -11.34
CA LYS A 63 9.26 -6.66 -12.31
C LYS A 63 9.15 -8.05 -11.65
N ASP A 64 9.59 -8.15 -10.40
CA ASP A 64 9.63 -9.35 -9.57
C ASP A 64 8.34 -9.60 -8.77
N VAL A 65 7.37 -8.67 -8.84
CA VAL A 65 6.09 -8.75 -8.14
C VAL A 65 4.95 -8.80 -9.15
N VAL A 66 4.54 -10.03 -9.49
CA VAL A 66 3.49 -10.32 -10.49
C VAL A 66 2.44 -11.24 -9.83
N PRO A 67 1.13 -10.96 -9.92
CA PRO A 67 0.10 -11.79 -9.30
C PRO A 67 0.10 -13.19 -9.93
N TYR A 68 -0.20 -14.22 -9.13
CA TYR A 68 -0.40 -15.56 -9.66
C TYR A 68 -1.71 -15.67 -10.44
N ASP A 69 -1.73 -16.43 -11.52
CA ASP A 69 -2.86 -16.47 -12.45
C ASP A 69 -4.15 -17.05 -11.84
N HIS A 70 -4.04 -17.99 -10.90
CA HIS A 70 -5.17 -18.65 -10.23
C HIS A 70 -5.89 -17.77 -9.19
N THR A 71 -5.27 -16.68 -8.74
CA THR A 71 -5.83 -15.75 -7.75
C THR A 71 -5.83 -14.29 -8.18
N ARG A 72 -5.31 -13.93 -9.36
CA ARG A 72 -5.32 -12.55 -9.85
C ARG A 72 -6.74 -11.99 -9.93
N SER A 73 -6.87 -10.68 -9.68
CA SER A 73 -8.11 -9.97 -9.98
C SER A 73 -8.26 -9.82 -11.50
N ILE A 74 -9.40 -10.27 -12.04
CA ILE A 74 -9.74 -10.22 -13.46
C ILE A 74 -10.82 -9.13 -13.64
N LEU A 75 -10.55 -8.13 -14.47
CA LEU A 75 -11.47 -7.00 -14.68
C LEU A 75 -12.31 -7.17 -15.95
N SER A 76 -13.63 -7.24 -15.80
CA SER A 76 -14.60 -7.25 -16.90
C SER A 76 -15.21 -5.87 -17.19
N LEU A 77 -15.17 -4.94 -16.23
CA LEU A 77 -15.74 -3.60 -16.41
C LEU A 77 -15.00 -2.83 -17.51
N LEU A 78 -15.74 -2.18 -18.42
CA LEU A 78 -15.22 -1.49 -19.62
C LEU A 78 -14.49 -2.40 -20.64
N GLN A 79 -14.62 -3.74 -20.56
CA GLN A 79 -13.99 -4.64 -21.52
C GLN A 79 -14.49 -4.41 -22.96
N GLU A 80 -15.77 -4.06 -23.11
CA GLU A 80 -16.41 -3.75 -24.40
C GLU A 80 -15.91 -2.44 -25.02
N GLU A 81 -15.33 -1.56 -24.20
CA GLU A 81 -14.62 -0.33 -24.63
C GLU A 81 -13.14 -0.60 -24.96
N GLY A 82 -12.71 -1.86 -24.97
CA GLY A 82 -11.35 -2.30 -25.30
C GLY A 82 -10.38 -2.35 -24.11
N HIS A 83 -10.84 -2.16 -22.87
CA HIS A 83 -9.98 -2.26 -21.70
C HIS A 83 -9.65 -3.72 -21.35
N GLY A 84 -8.35 -4.03 -21.26
CA GLY A 84 -7.88 -5.36 -20.87
C GLY A 84 -8.26 -5.77 -19.44
N ASP A 85 -8.22 -7.06 -19.18
CA ASP A 85 -8.64 -7.69 -17.93
C ASP A 85 -7.62 -7.59 -16.78
N TYR A 86 -6.39 -7.19 -17.10
CA TYR A 86 -5.27 -7.28 -16.17
C TYR A 86 -5.07 -6.04 -15.29
N ILE A 87 -4.94 -6.31 -14.00
CA ILE A 87 -4.38 -5.43 -12.97
C ILE A 87 -3.46 -6.27 -12.05
N ASN A 88 -2.39 -5.66 -11.52
CA ASN A 88 -1.50 -6.31 -10.56
C ASN A 88 -2.13 -6.33 -9.15
N GLY A 89 -3.09 -7.22 -8.96
CA GLY A 89 -3.73 -7.51 -7.69
C GLY A 89 -4.20 -8.96 -7.62
N SER A 90 -4.34 -9.49 -6.40
CA SER A 90 -4.76 -10.86 -6.15
C SER A 90 -5.81 -10.91 -5.05
N PHE A 91 -6.79 -11.80 -5.18
CA PHE A 91 -7.69 -12.13 -4.09
C PHE A 91 -6.97 -12.95 -3.01
N ILE A 92 -7.29 -12.68 -1.74
CA ILE A 92 -6.89 -13.51 -0.60
C ILE A 92 -8.17 -13.90 0.15
N ARG A 93 -8.25 -15.16 0.56
CA ARG A 93 -9.41 -15.71 1.28
C ARG A 93 -9.49 -15.22 2.73
N GLY A 94 -10.71 -15.01 3.21
CA GLY A 94 -11.02 -14.71 4.60
C GLY A 94 -11.14 -15.93 5.50
N ALA A 95 -11.36 -15.69 6.79
CA ALA A 95 -11.57 -16.72 7.81
C ALA A 95 -12.79 -17.64 7.55
N ASP A 96 -13.71 -17.22 6.68
CA ASP A 96 -14.88 -17.96 6.21
C ASP A 96 -14.67 -18.63 4.84
N GLY A 97 -13.49 -18.48 4.22
CA GLY A 97 -13.16 -18.98 2.88
C GLY A 97 -13.59 -18.07 1.72
N SER A 98 -14.34 -16.98 1.99
CA SER A 98 -14.77 -16.00 0.99
C SER A 98 -13.59 -15.18 0.46
N GLN A 99 -13.77 -14.48 -0.67
CA GLN A 99 -12.79 -13.50 -1.18
C GLN A 99 -12.83 -12.21 -0.34
N ALA A 100 -12.31 -12.26 0.88
CA ALA A 100 -12.40 -11.16 1.85
C ALA A 100 -11.45 -9.98 1.57
N TYR A 101 -10.38 -10.20 0.79
CA TYR A 101 -9.39 -9.18 0.48
C TYR A 101 -9.03 -9.16 -1.01
N ILE A 102 -8.72 -7.96 -1.51
CA ILE A 102 -7.95 -7.77 -2.75
C ILE A 102 -6.63 -7.11 -2.36
N ALA A 103 -5.53 -7.87 -2.44
CA ALA A 103 -4.17 -7.40 -2.22
C ALA A 103 -3.58 -6.90 -3.55
N THR A 104 -3.39 -5.59 -3.68
CA THR A 104 -2.96 -4.95 -4.94
C THR A 104 -1.73 -4.05 -4.76
N GLN A 105 -1.05 -3.71 -5.85
CA GLN A 105 0.04 -2.72 -5.82
C GLN A 105 -0.51 -1.29 -5.66
N GLY A 106 0.34 -0.35 -5.24
CA GLY A 106 0.03 1.07 -5.32
C GLY A 106 -0.03 1.49 -6.80
N PRO A 107 -1.15 2.04 -7.31
CA PRO A 107 -1.34 2.27 -8.74
C PRO A 107 -0.24 3.15 -9.35
N LEU A 108 0.04 2.90 -10.64
CA LEU A 108 0.88 3.71 -11.52
C LEU A 108 -0.01 4.73 -12.26
N PRO A 109 0.55 5.79 -12.88
CA PRO A 109 -0.25 6.81 -13.57
C PRO A 109 -1.20 6.21 -14.62
N HIS A 110 -0.68 5.29 -15.44
CA HIS A 110 -1.43 4.58 -16.48
C HIS A 110 -2.23 3.36 -15.97
N THR A 111 -2.27 3.09 -14.66
CA THR A 111 -3.14 2.05 -14.06
C THR A 111 -4.13 2.64 -13.04
N LEU A 112 -4.24 3.96 -12.95
CA LEU A 112 -5.25 4.64 -12.11
C LEU A 112 -6.69 4.22 -12.50
N LEU A 113 -6.96 4.10 -13.81
CA LEU A 113 -8.25 3.64 -14.31
C LEU A 113 -8.50 2.17 -13.97
N ASP A 114 -7.51 1.29 -14.10
CA ASP A 114 -7.65 -0.12 -13.72
C ASP A 114 -7.94 -0.27 -12.21
N PHE A 115 -7.34 0.58 -11.36
CA PHE A 115 -7.60 0.59 -9.93
C PHE A 115 -9.05 0.99 -9.60
N TRP A 116 -9.58 2.03 -10.26
CA TRP A 116 -10.99 2.41 -10.05
C TRP A 116 -11.98 1.43 -10.69
N ARG A 117 -11.62 0.76 -11.80
CA ARG A 117 -12.36 -0.39 -12.34
C ARG A 117 -12.46 -1.50 -11.29
N LEU A 118 -11.35 -1.90 -10.67
CA LEU A 118 -11.30 -2.90 -9.59
C LEU A 118 -12.20 -2.50 -8.40
N VAL A 119 -12.06 -1.28 -7.90
CA VAL A 119 -12.86 -0.79 -6.75
C VAL A 119 -14.36 -0.80 -7.08
N TRP A 120 -14.73 -0.40 -8.29
CA TRP A 120 -16.13 -0.36 -8.71
C TRP A 120 -16.73 -1.75 -8.97
N GLU A 121 -16.04 -2.58 -9.75
CA GLU A 121 -16.51 -3.90 -10.19
C GLU A 121 -16.75 -4.84 -9.00
N PHE A 122 -15.79 -4.92 -8.08
CA PHE A 122 -15.94 -5.75 -6.88
C PHE A 122 -16.76 -5.10 -5.76
N GLY A 123 -17.20 -3.85 -5.93
CA GLY A 123 -18.03 -3.13 -4.95
C GLY A 123 -17.29 -2.83 -3.65
N VAL A 124 -16.00 -2.53 -3.74
CA VAL A 124 -15.14 -2.25 -2.59
C VAL A 124 -15.65 -1.02 -1.83
N LYS A 125 -15.99 -1.20 -0.55
CA LYS A 125 -16.40 -0.11 0.35
C LYS A 125 -15.25 0.53 1.10
N VAL A 126 -14.17 -0.22 1.35
CA VAL A 126 -13.07 0.20 2.22
C VAL A 126 -11.72 -0.12 1.56
N ILE A 127 -10.86 0.88 1.52
CA ILE A 127 -9.51 0.83 0.99
C ILE A 127 -8.52 1.10 2.13
N LEU A 128 -7.54 0.21 2.28
CA LEU A 128 -6.47 0.26 3.28
C LEU A 128 -5.14 0.51 2.55
N MET A 129 -4.59 1.73 2.68
CA MET A 129 -3.32 2.16 2.10
C MET A 129 -2.21 2.17 3.16
N ALA A 130 -1.25 1.28 3.06
CA ALA A 130 -0.12 1.14 3.99
C ALA A 130 1.20 1.68 3.41
N CYS A 131 1.16 2.86 2.78
CA CYS A 131 2.34 3.59 2.31
C CYS A 131 2.03 5.08 2.09
N ARG A 132 3.09 5.89 2.01
CA ARG A 132 3.00 7.25 1.45
C ARG A 132 3.12 7.21 -0.08
N GLU A 133 2.80 8.32 -0.74
CA GLU A 133 3.03 8.47 -2.18
C GLU A 133 4.51 8.40 -2.54
N THR A 134 5.36 9.02 -1.72
CA THR A 134 6.82 9.05 -1.86
C THR A 134 7.45 8.63 -0.54
N GLU A 135 8.42 7.73 -0.60
CA GLU A 135 9.19 7.25 0.56
C GLU A 135 10.66 7.16 0.15
N ASN A 136 11.56 7.78 0.93
CA ASN A 136 13.00 7.88 0.64
C ASN A 136 13.26 8.38 -0.80
N ASP A 137 12.61 9.50 -1.14
CA ASP A 137 12.64 10.19 -2.45
C ASP A 137 12.25 9.36 -3.67
N ARG A 138 11.64 8.18 -3.46
CA ARG A 138 11.13 7.30 -4.52
C ARG A 138 9.60 7.30 -4.51
N LYS A 139 8.99 7.48 -5.68
CA LYS A 139 7.53 7.39 -5.86
C LYS A 139 7.06 5.95 -5.67
N LYS A 140 6.28 5.70 -4.61
CA LYS A 140 5.77 4.40 -4.16
C LYS A 140 4.34 4.13 -4.59
N CYS A 141 3.52 5.17 -4.73
CA CYS A 141 2.12 5.09 -5.12
C CYS A 141 1.70 6.39 -5.80
N GLU A 142 0.88 6.33 -6.86
CA GLU A 142 0.18 7.53 -7.32
C GLU A 142 -0.98 7.90 -6.40
N ARG A 143 -1.25 9.21 -6.30
CA ARG A 143 -2.46 9.72 -5.69
C ARG A 143 -3.65 9.36 -6.58
N TYR A 144 -4.53 8.51 -6.07
CA TYR A 144 -5.77 8.13 -6.74
C TYR A 144 -7.02 8.72 -6.07
N TRP A 145 -6.84 9.53 -5.03
CA TRP A 145 -7.89 10.27 -4.34
C TRP A 145 -7.79 11.79 -4.60
N PRO A 146 -8.91 12.51 -4.67
CA PRO A 146 -8.96 13.97 -4.79
C PRO A 146 -8.36 14.71 -3.59
N GLN A 147 -7.96 15.97 -3.80
CA GLN A 147 -7.74 16.94 -2.72
C GLN A 147 -9.06 17.65 -2.38
N GLU A 148 -9.08 18.43 -1.30
CA GLU A 148 -10.28 19.20 -0.93
C GLU A 148 -10.64 20.21 -2.04
N HIS A 149 -11.94 20.34 -2.32
CA HIS A 149 -12.51 21.15 -3.41
C HIS A 149 -12.08 20.80 -4.86
N GLU A 150 -11.23 19.80 -5.08
CA GLU A 150 -10.77 19.37 -6.42
C GLU A 150 -11.27 17.95 -6.77
N PRO A 151 -12.37 17.80 -7.55
CA PRO A 151 -12.79 16.51 -8.08
C PRO A 151 -11.72 15.87 -8.97
N LEU A 152 -11.39 14.61 -8.70
CA LEU A 152 -10.42 13.84 -9.49
C LEU A 152 -11.15 13.03 -10.56
N GLN A 153 -10.91 13.34 -11.83
CA GLN A 153 -11.46 12.61 -12.97
C GLN A 153 -10.45 11.56 -13.48
N ILE A 154 -10.86 10.29 -13.51
CA ILE A 154 -10.04 9.17 -14.01
C ILE A 154 -10.89 8.37 -14.99
N GLY A 155 -10.71 8.62 -16.29
CA GLY A 155 -11.54 8.05 -17.35
C GLY A 155 -13.03 8.39 -17.10
N PRO A 156 -13.96 7.41 -17.07
CA PRO A 156 -15.36 7.64 -16.78
C PRO A 156 -15.69 7.82 -15.28
N PHE A 157 -14.71 7.69 -14.38
CA PHE A 157 -14.90 7.86 -12.94
C PHE A 157 -14.65 9.31 -12.49
N CYS A 158 -15.61 9.87 -11.76
CA CYS A 158 -15.46 11.14 -11.05
C CYS A 158 -15.41 10.86 -9.54
N ILE A 159 -14.31 11.22 -8.88
CA ILE A 159 -14.10 10.98 -7.44
C ILE A 159 -14.03 12.31 -6.71
N THR A 160 -14.86 12.50 -5.67
CA THR A 160 -14.87 13.70 -4.83
C THR A 160 -14.59 13.38 -3.37
N LEU A 161 -13.80 14.24 -2.71
CA LEU A 161 -13.58 14.17 -1.28
C LEU A 161 -14.81 14.73 -0.56
N THR A 162 -15.46 13.91 0.26
CA THR A 162 -16.62 14.34 1.08
C THR A 162 -16.20 14.76 2.48
N LYS A 163 -15.17 14.10 3.03
CA LYS A 163 -14.61 14.38 4.35
C LYS A 163 -13.20 13.79 4.46
N GLU A 164 -12.27 14.53 5.05
CA GLU A 164 -10.98 14.03 5.53
C GLU A 164 -10.86 14.29 7.03
N THR A 165 -10.40 13.29 7.78
CA THR A 165 -10.17 13.40 9.23
C THR A 165 -8.99 12.53 9.66
N PRO A 166 -8.06 13.05 10.48
CA PRO A 166 -7.11 12.20 11.18
C PRO A 166 -7.88 11.31 12.18
N LEU A 167 -7.64 10.01 12.13
CA LEU A 167 -8.16 9.04 13.09
C LEU A 167 -7.28 9.03 14.36
N ASN A 168 -5.97 9.19 14.16
CA ASN A 168 -4.94 9.42 15.16
C ASN A 168 -3.73 10.12 14.48
N ALA A 169 -2.57 10.19 15.13
CA ALA A 169 -1.37 10.81 14.57
C ALA A 169 -0.83 10.10 13.32
N ASP A 170 -1.14 8.82 13.14
CA ASP A 170 -0.55 7.94 12.13
C ASP A 170 -1.50 7.62 10.97
N ILE A 171 -2.80 7.85 11.12
CA ILE A 171 -3.84 7.38 10.18
C ILE A 171 -4.76 8.51 9.76
N ILE A 172 -4.92 8.69 8.45
CA ILE A 172 -5.90 9.59 7.84
C ILE A 172 -7.06 8.76 7.28
N LEU A 173 -8.29 9.11 7.65
CA LEU A 173 -9.52 8.58 7.07
C LEU A 173 -10.12 9.60 6.09
N ARG A 174 -10.28 9.18 4.84
CA ARG A 174 -11.02 9.91 3.80
C ARG A 174 -12.34 9.21 3.50
N THR A 175 -13.42 9.97 3.37
CA THR A 175 -14.68 9.51 2.80
C THR A 175 -14.80 10.08 1.39
N LEU A 176 -14.83 9.19 0.41
CA LEU A 176 -14.85 9.49 -1.02
C LEU A 176 -16.23 9.17 -1.58
N LYS A 177 -16.76 10.05 -2.43
CA LYS A 177 -17.90 9.74 -3.30
C LYS A 177 -17.36 9.45 -4.70
N VAL A 178 -17.62 8.25 -5.19
CA VAL A 178 -17.18 7.76 -6.50
C VAL A 178 -18.41 7.73 -7.40
N THR A 179 -18.35 8.36 -8.57
CA THR A 179 -19.46 8.44 -9.51
C THR A 179 -19.05 7.85 -10.86
N PHE A 180 -19.88 6.96 -11.40
CA PHE A 180 -19.69 6.28 -12.68
C PHE A 180 -21.05 6.00 -13.32
N GLN A 181 -21.21 6.32 -14.60
CA GLN A 181 -22.44 6.09 -15.39
C GLN A 181 -23.75 6.47 -14.65
N LYS A 182 -23.77 7.64 -13.99
CA LYS A 182 -24.87 8.21 -13.18
C LYS A 182 -25.13 7.55 -11.82
N GLU A 183 -24.49 6.42 -11.50
CA GLU A 183 -24.51 5.85 -10.15
C GLU A 183 -23.42 6.53 -9.29
N SER A 184 -23.70 6.75 -7.99
CA SER A 184 -22.70 7.20 -7.01
C SER A 184 -22.61 6.22 -5.84
N ARG A 185 -21.39 5.87 -5.44
CA ARG A 185 -21.08 5.01 -4.29
C ARG A 185 -20.18 5.74 -3.30
N SER A 186 -20.31 5.41 -2.01
CA SER A 186 -19.38 5.87 -0.97
C SER A 186 -18.28 4.84 -0.78
N ALA A 187 -17.03 5.29 -0.77
CA ALA A 187 -15.85 4.48 -0.44
C ALA A 187 -15.05 5.18 0.67
N HIS A 188 -14.57 4.41 1.64
CA HIS A 188 -13.72 4.91 2.72
C HIS A 188 -12.27 4.50 2.46
N HIS A 189 -11.35 5.45 2.61
CA HIS A 189 -9.93 5.27 2.35
C HIS A 189 -9.14 5.61 3.60
N LEU A 190 -8.58 4.60 4.25
CA LEU A 190 -7.68 4.74 5.39
C LEU A 190 -6.24 4.70 4.89
N GLN A 191 -5.47 5.73 5.19
CA GLN A 191 -4.04 5.79 4.88
C GLN A 191 -3.21 5.77 6.15
N TYR A 192 -2.32 4.80 6.26
CA TYR A 192 -1.30 4.73 7.30
C TYR A 192 -0.06 5.51 6.85
N MET A 193 0.28 6.59 7.56
CA MET A 193 1.24 7.62 7.15
C MET A 193 2.67 7.34 7.62
N SER A 194 2.84 6.66 8.76
CA SER A 194 4.14 6.49 9.44
C SER A 194 4.76 5.09 9.33
N TRP A 195 4.22 4.19 8.49
CA TRP A 195 4.76 2.84 8.31
C TRP A 195 5.98 2.88 7.38
N PRO A 196 7.22 2.63 7.86
CA PRO A 196 8.41 2.63 7.02
C PRO A 196 8.37 1.53 5.95
N ASP A 197 9.04 1.73 4.82
CA ASP A 197 9.18 0.67 3.83
C ASP A 197 10.08 -0.44 4.36
N ARG A 198 9.71 -1.71 4.11
CA ARG A 198 10.36 -2.95 4.60
C ARG A 198 10.40 -3.16 6.13
N GLY A 199 10.33 -2.12 6.94
CA GLY A 199 10.23 -2.19 8.39
C GLY A 199 8.80 -2.34 8.93
N VAL A 200 8.63 -2.03 10.22
CA VAL A 200 7.37 -2.13 10.97
C VAL A 200 6.97 -0.81 11.67
N PRO A 201 5.69 -0.63 12.05
CA PRO A 201 5.27 0.53 12.86
C PRO A 201 5.83 0.46 14.28
N GLY A 202 6.15 1.62 14.85
CA GLY A 202 6.67 1.71 16.23
C GLY A 202 5.65 1.40 17.33
N ASN A 203 4.36 1.30 17.00
CA ASN A 203 3.30 0.86 17.90
C ASN A 203 2.34 -0.09 17.15
N PRO A 204 2.05 -1.30 17.66
CA PRO A 204 1.05 -2.21 17.06
C PRO A 204 -0.42 -1.74 17.21
N ASP A 205 -0.76 -0.94 18.24
CA ASP A 205 -2.12 -0.50 18.53
C ASP A 205 -2.73 0.34 17.40
N THR A 206 -1.90 1.09 16.68
CA THR A 206 -2.32 1.92 15.53
C THR A 206 -2.76 1.03 14.37
N VAL A 207 -2.08 -0.09 14.12
CA VAL A 207 -2.44 -1.08 13.09
C VAL A 207 -3.76 -1.75 13.44
N LEU A 208 -3.93 -2.14 14.70
CA LEU A 208 -5.21 -2.64 15.20
C LEU A 208 -6.31 -1.59 15.00
N THR A 209 -6.09 -0.34 15.44
CA THR A 209 -7.03 0.79 15.26
C THR A 209 -7.47 0.96 13.79
N MET A 210 -6.53 0.86 12.84
CA MET A 210 -6.82 0.91 11.39
C MET A 210 -7.77 -0.21 10.95
N ILE A 211 -7.53 -1.44 11.42
CA ILE A 211 -8.31 -2.63 11.10
C ILE A 211 -9.70 -2.56 11.75
N GLU A 212 -9.80 -2.10 13.00
CA GLU A 212 -11.08 -1.95 13.70
C GLU A 212 -11.97 -0.93 13.00
N GLU A 213 -11.43 0.24 12.64
CA GLU A 213 -12.16 1.28 11.91
C GLU A 213 -12.53 0.81 10.49
N ALA A 214 -11.63 0.14 9.78
CA ALA A 214 -11.93 -0.45 8.47
C ALA A 214 -13.09 -1.47 8.54
N ARG A 215 -13.11 -2.33 9.56
CA ARG A 215 -14.22 -3.28 9.77
C ARG A 215 -15.51 -2.60 10.22
N ARG A 216 -15.44 -1.53 11.01
CA ARG A 216 -16.60 -0.69 11.37
C ARG A 216 -17.25 -0.05 10.15
N LEU A 217 -16.44 0.48 9.23
CA LEU A 217 -16.89 1.13 7.98
C LEU A 217 -17.38 0.11 6.93
N GLN A 218 -16.76 -1.07 6.90
CA GLN A 218 -17.25 -2.20 6.09
C GLN A 218 -18.66 -2.62 6.52
N GLY A 219 -18.90 -2.76 7.83
CA GLY A 219 -20.16 -3.24 8.38
C GLY A 219 -20.44 -4.69 7.98
N SER A 220 -21.70 -5.04 7.76
CA SER A 220 -22.14 -6.38 7.31
C SER A 220 -21.87 -6.70 5.83
N SER A 221 -21.10 -5.87 5.13
CA SER A 221 -20.80 -6.06 3.70
C SER A 221 -19.85 -7.24 3.47
N SER A 222 -20.26 -8.18 2.63
CA SER A 222 -19.45 -9.31 2.15
C SER A 222 -18.47 -8.95 1.03
N ARG A 223 -18.41 -7.68 0.60
CA ARG A 223 -17.47 -7.20 -0.43
C ARG A 223 -16.02 -7.20 0.09
N PRO A 224 -15.00 -7.44 -0.76
CA PRO A 224 -13.61 -7.45 -0.31
C PRO A 224 -13.15 -6.10 0.23
N LEU A 225 -12.24 -6.15 1.21
CA LEU A 225 -11.38 -5.01 1.55
C LEU A 225 -10.29 -4.87 0.48
N CYS A 226 -10.10 -3.69 -0.09
CA CYS A 226 -8.95 -3.43 -0.96
C CYS A 226 -7.75 -3.02 -0.11
N VAL A 227 -6.68 -3.79 -0.12
CA VAL A 227 -5.50 -3.56 0.72
C VAL A 227 -4.28 -3.39 -0.17
N HIS A 228 -3.54 -2.30 -0.02
CA HIS A 228 -2.34 -2.06 -0.81
C HIS A 228 -1.25 -1.33 -0.01
N CYS A 229 -0.03 -1.43 -0.51
CA CYS A 229 1.10 -0.57 -0.14
C CYS A 229 1.74 -0.11 -1.45
N SER A 230 3.08 -0.10 -1.56
CA SER A 230 3.73 0.09 -2.87
C SER A 230 3.64 -1.18 -3.74
N ALA A 231 4.12 -2.33 -3.25
CA ALA A 231 4.16 -3.59 -4.01
C ALA A 231 2.90 -4.47 -3.84
N GLY A 232 2.11 -4.24 -2.79
CA GLY A 232 1.00 -5.14 -2.45
C GLY A 232 1.46 -6.47 -1.83
N CYS A 233 2.58 -6.46 -1.09
CA CYS A 233 3.25 -7.66 -0.55
C CYS A 233 3.42 -7.58 0.97
N GLY A 234 4.49 -6.98 1.48
CA GLY A 234 4.84 -6.99 2.91
C GLY A 234 3.79 -6.35 3.82
N ARG A 235 3.71 -5.02 3.82
CA ARG A 235 2.78 -4.23 4.65
C ARG A 235 1.30 -4.61 4.43
N THR A 236 0.91 -4.84 3.17
CA THR A 236 -0.39 -5.40 2.77
C THR A 236 -0.68 -6.74 3.42
N GLY A 237 0.29 -7.66 3.35
CA GLY A 237 0.20 -8.98 3.94
C GLY A 237 0.06 -8.96 5.46
N VAL A 238 0.78 -8.07 6.15
CA VAL A 238 0.64 -7.88 7.60
C VAL A 238 -0.78 -7.43 7.94
N LEU A 239 -1.33 -6.42 7.25
CA LEU A 239 -2.72 -5.96 7.45
C LEU A 239 -3.75 -7.09 7.21
N CYS A 240 -3.64 -7.80 6.08
CA CYS A 240 -4.53 -8.93 5.78
C CYS A 240 -4.43 -10.04 6.85
N THR A 241 -3.22 -10.34 7.33
CA THR A 241 -3.03 -11.43 8.31
C THR A 241 -3.56 -11.05 9.69
N ILE A 242 -3.29 -9.84 10.19
CA ILE A 242 -3.81 -9.39 11.48
C ILE A 242 -5.34 -9.37 11.46
N ASP A 243 -5.96 -8.82 10.40
CA ASP A 243 -7.42 -8.83 10.29
C ASP A 243 -7.98 -10.25 10.17
N TYR A 244 -7.37 -11.14 9.38
CA TYR A 244 -7.80 -12.54 9.26
C TYR A 244 -7.82 -13.24 10.63
N VAL A 245 -6.75 -13.10 11.41
CA VAL A 245 -6.66 -13.68 12.76
C VAL A 245 -7.66 -13.01 13.71
N ARG A 246 -7.88 -11.69 13.58
CA ARG A 246 -8.92 -10.97 14.33
C ARG A 246 -10.33 -11.47 14.00
N GLN A 247 -10.63 -11.80 12.74
CA GLN A 247 -11.91 -12.40 12.37
C GLN A 247 -12.08 -13.80 12.95
N LEU A 248 -11.04 -14.66 12.93
CA LEU A 248 -11.08 -15.96 13.59
C LEU A 248 -11.33 -15.82 15.11
N LEU A 249 -10.65 -14.87 15.76
CA LEU A 249 -10.82 -14.60 17.19
C LEU A 249 -12.25 -14.14 17.52
N LEU A 250 -12.77 -13.14 16.80
CA LEU A 250 -14.13 -12.61 17.04
C LEU A 250 -15.24 -13.61 16.70
N THR A 251 -15.02 -14.49 15.73
CA THR A 251 -15.98 -15.55 15.38
C THR A 251 -15.83 -16.82 16.24
N GLN A 252 -14.89 -16.85 17.19
CA GLN A 252 -14.54 -18.02 18.02
C GLN A 252 -14.12 -19.25 17.19
N ARG A 253 -13.41 -19.02 16.08
CA ARG A 253 -12.95 -20.03 15.11
C ARG A 253 -11.42 -20.23 15.13
N ILE A 254 -10.72 -19.80 16.19
CA ILE A 254 -9.30 -20.12 16.37
C ILE A 254 -9.16 -21.64 16.58
N PRO A 255 -8.45 -22.38 15.70
CA PRO A 255 -8.29 -23.82 15.86
C PRO A 255 -7.27 -24.17 16.96
N PRO A 256 -7.34 -25.35 17.61
CA PRO A 256 -6.44 -25.71 18.72
C PRO A 256 -4.95 -25.66 18.37
N ASP A 257 -4.65 -26.08 17.14
CA ASP A 257 -3.34 -26.12 16.49
C ASP A 257 -3.00 -24.82 15.73
N PHE A 258 -3.66 -23.70 16.06
CA PHE A 258 -3.45 -22.41 15.40
C PHE A 258 -1.96 -22.05 15.27
N SER A 259 -1.58 -21.80 14.01
CA SER A 259 -0.21 -21.61 13.54
C SER A 259 -0.16 -20.40 12.62
N LEU A 260 0.49 -19.33 13.08
CA LEU A 260 0.67 -18.10 12.29
C LEU A 260 1.58 -18.33 11.08
N PHE A 261 2.50 -19.31 11.19
CA PHE A 261 3.30 -19.81 10.08
C PHE A 261 2.41 -20.31 8.93
N ASP A 262 1.44 -21.18 9.22
CA ASP A 262 0.58 -21.76 8.19
C ASP A 262 -0.39 -20.74 7.58
N VAL A 263 -0.86 -19.76 8.37
CA VAL A 263 -1.66 -18.64 7.85
C VAL A 263 -0.85 -17.81 6.84
N VAL A 264 0.38 -17.39 7.17
CA VAL A 264 1.24 -16.62 6.25
C VAL A 264 1.62 -17.47 5.03
N LEU A 265 1.90 -18.75 5.23
CA LEU A 265 2.22 -19.71 4.17
C LEU A 265 1.04 -19.83 3.19
N GLU A 266 -0.20 -19.99 3.67
CA GLU A 266 -1.41 -20.06 2.83
C GLU A 266 -1.73 -18.75 2.12
N MET A 267 -1.52 -17.59 2.75
CA MET A 267 -1.66 -16.30 2.07
C MET A 267 -0.59 -16.11 0.98
N ARG A 268 0.63 -16.64 1.15
CA ARG A 268 1.69 -16.60 0.14
C ARG A 268 1.45 -17.49 -1.09
N LYS A 269 0.51 -18.45 -1.03
CA LYS A 269 -0.01 -19.16 -2.22
C LYS A 269 -1.00 -18.33 -3.03
N GLN A 270 -1.50 -17.23 -2.46
CA GLN A 270 -2.56 -16.41 -3.04
C GLN A 270 -2.06 -15.03 -3.52
N ARG A 271 -1.08 -14.44 -2.82
CA ARG A 271 -0.37 -13.23 -3.26
C ARG A 271 1.14 -13.42 -3.00
N PRO A 272 2.02 -13.19 -3.98
CA PRO A 272 3.46 -13.38 -3.80
C PRO A 272 4.01 -12.49 -2.67
N SER A 273 4.96 -13.03 -1.91
CA SER A 273 5.75 -12.29 -0.91
C SER A 273 4.93 -11.55 0.16
N VAL A 274 3.71 -12.01 0.47
CA VAL A 274 2.95 -11.61 1.67
C VAL A 274 3.82 -11.75 2.92
N VAL A 275 3.90 -10.68 3.73
CA VAL A 275 4.86 -10.53 4.84
C VAL A 275 6.31 -10.68 4.32
N GLN A 276 6.95 -9.57 3.98
CA GLN A 276 8.15 -9.59 3.12
C GLN A 276 9.46 -9.74 3.90
N THR A 277 9.51 -9.29 5.14
CA THR A 277 10.71 -9.32 6.00
C THR A 277 10.48 -10.11 7.29
N GLU A 278 11.57 -10.61 7.88
CA GLU A 278 11.55 -11.28 9.18
C GLU A 278 11.02 -10.34 10.29
N GLU A 279 11.39 -9.07 10.22
CA GLU A 279 10.89 -8.00 11.09
C GLU A 279 9.36 -7.89 11.05
N GLN A 280 8.76 -7.90 9.85
CA GLN A 280 7.31 -7.93 9.66
C GLN A 280 6.67 -9.20 10.21
N TYR A 281 7.36 -10.35 10.15
CA TYR A 281 6.87 -11.61 10.72
C TYR A 281 6.92 -11.61 12.25
N ARG A 282 7.98 -11.05 12.86
CA ARG A 282 8.07 -10.82 14.32
C ARG A 282 6.99 -9.86 14.82
N PHE A 283 6.81 -8.73 14.14
CA PHE A 283 5.75 -7.76 14.46
C PHE A 283 4.34 -8.36 14.34
N LEU A 284 4.12 -9.24 13.36
CA LEU A 284 2.88 -9.98 13.23
C LEU A 284 2.62 -10.92 14.43
N HIS A 285 3.62 -11.69 14.87
CA HIS A 285 3.53 -12.51 16.09
C HIS A 285 3.23 -11.65 17.33
N HIS A 286 3.97 -10.56 17.52
CA HIS A 286 3.78 -9.62 18.63
C HIS A 286 2.35 -9.04 18.66
N THR A 287 1.84 -8.56 17.51
CA THR A 287 0.50 -7.97 17.41
C THR A 287 -0.60 -9.01 17.66
N VAL A 288 -0.43 -10.24 17.18
CA VAL A 288 -1.37 -11.35 17.43
C VAL A 288 -1.37 -11.75 18.90
N ALA A 289 -0.20 -11.87 19.54
CA ALA A 289 -0.09 -12.16 20.97
C ALA A 289 -0.76 -11.08 21.83
N GLN A 290 -0.50 -9.80 21.57
CA GLN A 290 -1.12 -8.68 22.27
C GLN A 290 -2.66 -8.67 22.12
N MET A 291 -3.17 -8.93 20.92
CA MET A 291 -4.60 -9.06 20.65
C MET A 291 -5.22 -10.23 21.44
N PHE A 292 -4.50 -11.35 21.56
CA PHE A 292 -4.92 -12.53 22.30
C PHE A 292 -4.93 -12.30 23.82
N TYR A 293 -3.88 -11.71 24.41
CA TYR A 293 -3.87 -11.30 25.82
C TYR A 293 -5.03 -10.35 26.12
N SER A 294 -5.26 -9.35 25.26
CA SER A 294 -6.35 -8.37 25.39
C SER A 294 -7.74 -9.03 25.37
N ALA A 295 -7.92 -10.11 24.59
CA ALA A 295 -9.16 -10.87 24.57
C ALA A 295 -9.36 -11.68 25.86
N LEU A 296 -8.31 -12.36 26.34
CA LEU A 296 -8.35 -13.13 27.59
C LEU A 296 -8.67 -12.24 28.80
N GLN A 297 -8.02 -11.07 28.91
CA GLN A 297 -8.27 -10.10 29.97
C GLN A 297 -9.75 -9.63 29.99
N LYS A 298 -10.32 -9.33 28.82
CA LYS A 298 -11.73 -8.92 28.68
C LYS A 298 -12.74 -10.03 29.04
N THR A 299 -12.34 -11.30 28.96
CA THR A 299 -13.20 -12.45 29.32
C THR A 299 -13.05 -12.92 30.77
N SER A 300 -12.04 -12.45 31.51
CA SER A 300 -11.88 -12.77 32.94
C SER A 300 -12.85 -11.96 33.81
N PRO A 301 -13.61 -12.59 34.75
CA PRO A 301 -14.64 -11.91 35.55
C PRO A 301 -14.18 -10.71 36.40
N GLN A 302 -12.87 -10.56 36.65
CA GLN A 302 -12.32 -9.46 37.46
C GLN A 302 -12.21 -8.11 36.73
N TYR A 303 -12.35 -8.08 35.39
CA TYR A 303 -12.06 -6.85 34.61
C TYR A 303 -13.17 -5.80 34.59
N GLN A 304 -14.33 -6.03 35.23
CA GLN A 304 -15.35 -4.99 35.40
C GLN A 304 -14.96 -3.89 36.43
N ASN A 305 -13.91 -4.10 37.24
CA ASN A 305 -13.49 -3.15 38.29
C ASN A 305 -12.03 -2.67 38.20
N LEU A 306 -11.28 -3.02 37.14
CA LEU A 306 -9.84 -2.74 37.01
C LEU A 306 -9.50 -1.70 35.93
N LYS A 307 -10.38 -0.72 35.74
CA LYS A 307 -10.12 0.42 34.83
C LYS A 307 -9.29 1.54 35.48
N GLU A 308 -8.95 1.39 36.76
CA GLU A 308 -8.01 2.23 37.49
C GLU A 308 -6.77 1.39 37.85
N ASN A 309 -5.59 1.87 37.45
CA ASN A 309 -4.27 1.35 37.81
C ASN A 309 -3.84 -0.03 37.23
N CYS A 310 -3.40 -0.03 35.97
CA CYS A 310 -2.33 -0.92 35.49
C CYS A 310 -1.46 -0.19 34.47
N ALA A 311 -0.14 -0.11 34.73
CA ALA A 311 0.86 0.32 33.76
C ALA A 311 1.21 -0.85 32.82
N PRO A 312 1.62 -0.59 31.56
CA PRO A 312 1.92 -1.66 30.60
C PRO A 312 3.18 -2.44 30.98
N LEU A 313 3.06 -3.78 31.06
CA LEU A 313 4.18 -4.70 31.29
C LEU A 313 4.81 -5.14 29.95
N TYR A 314 5.57 -4.26 29.29
CA TYR A 314 6.59 -4.67 28.32
C TYR A 314 7.59 -3.52 28.05
N ASP A 315 8.81 -3.62 28.58
CA ASP A 315 9.88 -2.61 28.42
C ASP A 315 10.92 -3.00 27.34
N ASP A 316 10.72 -4.16 26.69
CA ASP A 316 11.69 -4.79 25.77
C ASP A 316 11.54 -4.35 24.29
N ALA A 317 10.77 -3.28 24.02
CA ALA A 317 10.76 -2.66 22.69
C ALA A 317 12.03 -1.81 22.42
N LEU A 318 12.73 -1.38 23.48
CA LEU A 318 13.92 -0.53 23.42
C LEU A 318 15.23 -1.33 23.24
N SER A 319 15.25 -2.62 23.57
CA SER A 319 16.47 -3.46 23.52
C SER A 319 16.91 -3.85 22.11
N LEU A 320 16.08 -3.60 21.09
CA LEU A 320 16.42 -3.77 19.67
C LEU A 320 17.14 -2.55 19.05
N TRP A 321 17.32 -1.45 19.79
CA TRP A 321 17.73 -0.15 19.22
C TRP A 321 19.19 0.26 19.47
N THR A 322 20.02 -0.54 20.14
CA THR A 322 21.38 -0.15 20.53
C THR A 322 22.48 -0.86 19.74
N SER A 323 23.13 -0.11 18.84
CA SER A 323 24.54 -0.32 18.49
C SER A 323 25.44 0.56 19.36
N PRO A 324 26.70 0.17 19.66
CA PRO A 324 27.45 0.72 20.80
C PRO A 324 28.31 1.95 20.50
N ALA A 325 28.77 2.58 21.61
CA ALA A 325 29.62 3.78 21.73
C ALA A 325 28.87 5.12 21.57
N LEU A 326 29.08 6.14 22.42
CA LEU A 326 30.27 6.46 23.23
C LEU A 326 30.00 6.64 24.74
N LEU A 327 31.09 6.59 25.51
CA LEU A 327 31.14 6.61 26.98
C LEU A 327 30.83 7.99 27.60
N ALA A 328 30.38 7.95 28.86
CA ALA A 328 29.95 9.10 29.65
C ALA A 328 31.09 9.95 30.25
N ILE A 329 30.75 11.20 30.61
CA ILE A 329 31.44 11.98 31.66
C ILE A 329 30.35 12.63 32.56
N PRO A 330 30.38 12.44 33.90
CA PRO A 330 29.36 12.96 34.81
C PRO A 330 29.79 14.26 35.53
N CYS A 331 28.82 15.10 35.94
CA CYS A 331 29.01 16.20 36.90
C CYS A 331 27.70 16.53 37.67
N PRO A 332 27.74 17.20 38.85
CA PRO A 332 26.83 16.89 39.97
C PRO A 332 25.65 17.87 40.19
N PRO A 333 24.76 17.64 41.20
CA PRO A 333 23.42 18.24 41.24
C PRO A 333 23.32 19.60 41.96
N GLY A 334 22.38 20.44 41.51
CA GLY A 334 22.00 21.71 42.13
C GLY A 334 20.49 21.93 42.16
N ARG A 335 19.93 22.13 43.36
CA ARG A 335 18.49 22.34 43.64
C ARG A 335 17.92 23.63 43.02
N VAL A 336 16.64 23.64 42.66
CA VAL A 336 15.50 24.25 43.44
C VAL A 336 14.23 24.33 42.56
N LEU A 337 13.09 23.92 43.11
CA LEU A 337 11.75 24.07 42.54
C LEU A 337 11.21 25.51 42.70
N ARG A 338 10.42 25.99 41.73
CA ARG A 338 9.22 26.82 42.00
C ARG A 338 8.29 26.93 40.79
N SER A 339 7.05 26.48 40.97
CA SER A 339 5.91 26.73 40.08
C SER A 339 5.28 28.09 40.38
N ILE A 340 4.89 28.87 39.36
CA ILE A 340 3.84 29.89 39.49
C ILE A 340 3.00 29.95 38.19
N SER A 341 1.69 30.10 38.36
CA SER A 341 0.65 30.12 37.33
C SER A 341 0.67 31.36 36.42
N MET A 342 0.07 31.25 35.23
CA MET A 342 -0.25 32.36 34.32
C MET A 342 -1.73 32.76 34.41
N PRO A 343 -2.08 34.06 34.51
CA PRO A 343 -3.38 34.60 34.13
C PRO A 343 -3.33 35.22 32.71
N ALA A 344 -4.50 35.36 32.07
CA ALA A 344 -4.64 35.86 30.70
C ALA A 344 -5.17 37.30 30.62
N THR A 345 -4.76 38.06 29.59
CA THR A 345 -5.48 39.25 29.09
C THR A 345 -5.17 39.54 27.61
N GLN A 346 -5.93 40.46 27.00
CA GLN A 346 -6.19 40.56 25.56
C GLN A 346 -5.48 41.75 24.85
N THR A 347 -5.45 41.71 23.51
CA THR A 347 -5.44 42.85 22.53
C THR A 347 -4.36 43.94 22.67
N LEU A 348 -3.61 44.30 21.61
CA LEU A 348 -4.10 45.10 20.48
C LEU A 348 -3.16 45.03 19.24
N ALA A 349 -3.57 45.67 18.12
CA ALA A 349 -2.85 45.69 16.84
C ALA A 349 -2.18 47.06 16.52
N MET A 350 -1.23 47.06 15.56
CA MET A 350 -0.79 48.09 14.59
C MET A 350 0.38 47.44 13.77
N ALA A 351 0.46 47.46 12.43
CA ALA A 351 0.64 48.61 11.49
C ALA A 351 2.00 49.32 11.72
N ASP A 352 2.88 49.61 10.75
CA ASP A 352 2.90 49.52 9.27
C ASP A 352 4.37 49.36 8.79
N THR A 353 4.63 49.21 7.47
CA THR A 353 5.66 50.00 6.72
C THR A 353 5.87 49.50 5.26
N TYR A 354 5.35 50.27 4.27
CA TYR A 354 5.91 50.68 2.95
C TYR A 354 6.64 49.65 2.02
N ALA A 355 6.75 49.74 0.68
CA ALA A 355 6.47 50.73 -0.40
C ALA A 355 6.68 50.04 -1.80
N VAL A 356 6.40 50.55 -3.03
CA VAL A 356 5.56 51.64 -3.60
C VAL A 356 5.55 51.54 -5.16
N VAL A 357 4.36 51.50 -5.83
CA VAL A 357 4.05 52.14 -7.18
C VAL A 357 4.64 51.47 -8.46
N GLN A 358 3.98 51.35 -9.64
CA GLN A 358 3.29 52.36 -10.51
C GLN A 358 1.93 51.94 -11.16
N LYS A 359 1.27 52.93 -11.79
CA LYS A 359 -0.15 52.96 -12.23
C LYS A 359 -0.33 53.70 -13.57
N SER A 360 -1.29 53.27 -14.40
CA SER A 360 -1.98 54.06 -15.46
C SER A 360 -3.36 53.42 -15.70
N ARG A 361 -4.52 53.94 -15.27
CA ARG A 361 -5.23 55.22 -15.56
C ARG A 361 -5.98 55.21 -16.92
N ASP A 362 -7.21 54.65 -16.92
CA ASP A 362 -8.53 55.31 -17.16
C ASP A 362 -8.61 56.52 -18.13
N PRO A 363 -9.73 56.78 -18.87
CA PRO A 363 -11.07 56.84 -18.25
C PRO A 363 -12.40 56.69 -19.07
N ALA A 364 -13.48 56.56 -18.27
CA ALA A 364 -14.83 57.16 -18.38
C ALA A 364 -15.91 56.63 -19.36
N GLY A 365 -17.15 56.49 -18.85
CA GLY A 365 -18.37 56.29 -19.65
C GLY A 365 -19.66 55.86 -18.91
N ALA A 366 -20.20 56.69 -17.99
CA ALA A 366 -21.58 56.78 -17.45
C ALA A 366 -22.57 55.56 -17.35
N ALA A 367 -23.30 55.51 -16.23
CA ALA A 367 -24.47 54.65 -15.93
C ALA A 367 -25.82 55.38 -16.24
N PRO A 368 -27.06 54.97 -15.81
CA PRO A 368 -27.49 53.81 -15.01
C PRO A 368 -28.84 53.12 -15.40
N GLY A 369 -29.24 52.09 -14.62
CA GLY A 369 -30.61 51.53 -14.49
C GLY A 369 -30.78 50.10 -15.02
N SER A 370 -31.64 49.20 -14.51
CA SER A 370 -32.42 49.10 -13.26
C SER A 370 -33.29 47.82 -13.34
N TRP A 371 -33.08 46.86 -12.43
CA TRP A 371 -34.04 45.87 -11.89
C TRP A 371 -34.71 44.76 -12.76
N GLU A 372 -34.93 43.63 -12.06
CA GLU A 372 -35.94 42.56 -12.21
C GLU A 372 -35.94 41.51 -13.36
N ARG A 373 -35.42 40.31 -13.03
CA ARG A 373 -36.17 39.04 -12.81
C ARG A 373 -37.35 38.68 -13.76
N SER A 374 -37.21 37.58 -14.53
CA SER A 374 -38.08 36.37 -14.48
C SER A 374 -38.10 35.53 -15.79
N THR A 375 -38.33 34.20 -15.64
CA THR A 375 -38.92 33.24 -16.61
C THR A 375 -38.28 33.07 -18.00
N VAL A 376 -37.60 31.94 -18.27
CA VAL A 376 -38.16 30.67 -18.81
C VAL A 376 -38.62 30.78 -20.27
N GLU A 377 -37.82 30.19 -21.18
CA GLU A 377 -38.34 29.45 -22.34
C GLU A 377 -37.28 28.48 -22.92
N LYS A 378 -37.76 27.41 -23.55
CA LYS A 378 -37.03 26.27 -24.16
C LYS A 378 -38.04 25.57 -25.09
N PRO A 379 -37.62 24.71 -26.04
CA PRO A 379 -36.46 24.75 -26.94
C PRO A 379 -36.93 24.64 -28.41
N LEU A 380 -36.03 24.69 -29.41
CA LEU A 380 -36.40 24.26 -30.78
C LEU A 380 -35.24 23.72 -31.62
N TYR A 381 -35.61 22.79 -32.50
CA TYR A 381 -34.85 22.08 -33.54
C TYR A 381 -33.88 20.95 -33.17
N SER A 382 -33.63 20.13 -34.18
CA SER A 382 -33.73 18.67 -34.09
C SER A 382 -32.77 17.94 -35.05
N GLN A 383 -32.50 16.67 -34.74
CA GLN A 383 -32.18 15.55 -35.64
C GLN A 383 -31.20 15.79 -36.81
N VAL A 384 -30.05 15.10 -36.77
CA VAL A 384 -29.44 14.49 -37.97
C VAL A 384 -29.10 13.02 -37.64
N THR A 385 -29.40 12.13 -38.58
CA THR A 385 -29.41 10.66 -38.42
C THR A 385 -28.06 10.01 -38.76
N ALA A 386 -27.86 8.77 -38.29
CA ALA A 386 -26.67 7.97 -38.58
C ALA A 386 -26.59 7.53 -40.06
N ARG A 387 -25.36 7.27 -40.55
CA ARG A 387 -25.10 6.76 -41.91
C ARG A 387 -24.68 5.29 -41.87
N ALA A 388 -25.19 4.51 -42.82
CA ALA A 388 -25.20 3.05 -42.79
C ALA A 388 -23.90 2.37 -43.28
N GLN A 389 -23.78 1.09 -42.94
CA GLN A 389 -22.79 0.12 -43.44
C GLN A 389 -23.11 -0.32 -44.89
N LEU A 390 -22.08 -0.75 -45.64
CA LEU A 390 -22.18 -1.72 -46.76
C LEU A 390 -20.75 -2.29 -47.05
N PRO A 391 -20.56 -3.38 -47.83
CA PRO A 391 -20.62 -4.74 -47.30
C PRO A 391 -19.33 -5.57 -47.50
N ARG A 392 -19.36 -6.82 -47.00
CA ARG A 392 -18.35 -7.89 -47.19
C ARG A 392 -18.24 -8.37 -48.64
N ALA A 393 -17.07 -8.90 -49.00
CA ALA A 393 -16.86 -9.81 -50.12
C ALA A 393 -16.01 -11.04 -49.71
N HIS A 394 -16.24 -12.16 -50.40
CA HIS A 394 -15.54 -13.46 -50.36
C HIS A 394 -14.23 -13.40 -51.20
N ALA A 395 -13.33 -14.39 -51.29
CA ALA A 395 -12.84 -15.54 -50.51
C ALA A 395 -11.56 -16.08 -51.24
N GLU A 396 -10.99 -17.23 -50.83
CA GLU A 396 -9.93 -18.00 -51.56
C GLU A 396 -8.52 -17.36 -51.62
N ASP A 397 -7.39 -18.10 -51.68
CA ASP A 397 -7.02 -19.44 -51.15
C ASP A 397 -5.46 -19.59 -51.13
N ALA A 398 -4.94 -20.70 -50.59
CA ALA A 398 -3.65 -21.35 -50.87
C ALA A 398 -2.27 -20.73 -50.44
N GLN A 399 -1.56 -21.55 -49.66
CA GLN A 399 -0.13 -21.96 -49.77
C GLN A 399 1.06 -20.96 -49.70
N GLY A 400 2.12 -21.39 -48.98
CA GLY A 400 3.52 -21.11 -49.34
C GLY A 400 4.37 -20.35 -48.31
N ALA A 401 5.34 -21.03 -47.70
CA ALA A 401 6.42 -20.44 -46.89
C ALA A 401 7.69 -20.23 -47.74
N PRO A 402 8.85 -19.75 -47.20
CA PRO A 402 9.11 -18.86 -46.06
C PRO A 402 9.89 -17.60 -46.52
N PRO A 403 10.56 -16.84 -45.62
CA PRO A 403 11.95 -16.50 -45.94
C PRO A 403 12.97 -16.55 -44.79
N ALA A 404 14.18 -16.99 -45.17
CA ALA A 404 15.51 -16.52 -44.78
C ALA A 404 15.92 -16.38 -43.29
N LEU A 405 16.98 -17.12 -42.94
CA LEU A 405 17.95 -16.74 -41.91
C LEU A 405 18.51 -15.33 -42.16
N GLY A 406 18.66 -14.55 -41.09
CA GLY A 406 19.20 -13.18 -41.18
C GLY A 406 19.76 -12.66 -39.85
N LEU A 407 21.01 -13.08 -39.57
CA LEU A 407 22.02 -12.40 -38.72
C LEU A 407 21.67 -12.03 -37.26
N ALA A 408 22.54 -12.48 -36.36
CA ALA A 408 22.64 -11.94 -35.00
C ALA A 408 23.19 -10.52 -35.02
N ASP A 409 22.70 -9.68 -34.10
CA ASP A 409 23.40 -8.47 -33.67
C ASP A 409 23.56 -8.51 -32.15
N GLN A 410 24.76 -8.21 -31.66
CA GLN A 410 25.09 -8.17 -30.24
C GLN A 410 25.35 -6.72 -29.83
N SER A 411 24.61 -6.23 -28.85
CA SER A 411 24.95 -5.00 -28.12
C SER A 411 24.36 -4.99 -26.71
N PRO A 412 24.98 -4.25 -25.77
CA PRO A 412 25.44 -4.89 -24.53
C PRO A 412 24.51 -4.74 -23.33
N ALA A 413 24.72 -5.63 -22.35
CA ALA A 413 24.06 -5.57 -21.05
C ALA A 413 24.49 -4.30 -20.27
N GLY A 414 23.49 -3.55 -19.78
CA GLY A 414 23.70 -2.54 -18.75
C GLY A 414 23.78 -3.16 -17.35
N PRO A 415 24.59 -2.60 -16.43
CA PRO A 415 24.75 -3.16 -15.09
C PRO A 415 23.60 -2.73 -14.17
N ASP A 416 22.88 -3.71 -13.62
CA ASP A 416 22.11 -3.61 -12.37
C ASP A 416 21.75 -5.03 -11.89
N ALA A 417 22.79 -5.86 -11.68
CA ALA A 417 22.67 -7.15 -11.03
C ALA A 417 22.85 -6.98 -9.52
N TYR A 418 21.88 -7.43 -8.74
CA TYR A 418 21.94 -7.45 -7.29
C TYR A 418 22.86 -8.60 -6.86
N GLU A 419 24.01 -8.29 -6.24
CA GLU A 419 24.97 -9.32 -5.84
C GLU A 419 24.43 -10.21 -4.71
N ASP A 420 24.62 -11.52 -4.88
CA ASP A 420 24.25 -12.55 -3.92
C ASP A 420 25.54 -13.03 -3.22
N VAL A 421 25.69 -12.71 -1.94
CA VAL A 421 26.93 -12.96 -1.19
C VAL A 421 26.91 -14.39 -0.62
N THR A 422 27.55 -15.32 -1.33
CA THR A 422 27.87 -16.66 -0.82
C THR A 422 29.31 -16.71 -0.34
N ASP A 423 29.52 -16.68 0.97
CA ASP A 423 30.84 -16.88 1.57
C ASP A 423 31.30 -18.34 1.41
N GLY A 424 32.42 -18.54 0.72
CA GLY A 424 32.99 -19.85 0.41
C GLY A 424 34.51 -19.80 0.35
N ALA A 425 35.16 -19.81 1.51
CA ALA A 425 36.61 -19.66 1.59
C ALA A 425 37.37 -20.98 1.31
N GLN A 426 38.13 -21.02 0.20
CA GLN A 426 39.33 -21.88 0.12
C GLN A 426 40.36 -21.42 -0.94
N THR A 427 41.56 -21.08 -0.44
CA THR A 427 42.90 -21.30 -1.04
C THR A 427 43.19 -21.01 -2.52
N GLY A 428 44.17 -20.14 -2.78
CA GLY A 428 44.93 -20.12 -4.04
C GLY A 428 45.49 -18.75 -4.38
N GLY A 429 46.77 -18.49 -4.10
CA GLY A 429 47.40 -17.21 -4.40
C GLY A 429 48.03 -17.16 -5.79
N LEU A 430 48.09 -15.96 -6.37
CA LEU A 430 49.14 -15.44 -7.27
C LEU A 430 48.78 -13.99 -7.61
N GLY A 431 49.67 -13.04 -7.30
CA GLY A 431 49.44 -11.62 -7.62
C GLY A 431 50.10 -11.20 -8.93
N PHE A 432 49.65 -10.10 -9.54
CA PHE A 432 50.50 -9.26 -10.39
C PHE A 432 49.99 -7.81 -10.43
N ASN A 433 50.93 -6.87 -10.63
CA ASN A 433 50.73 -5.43 -10.50
C ASN A 433 49.90 -4.81 -11.64
N LEU A 434 48.91 -3.99 -11.32
CA LEU A 434 48.40 -2.94 -12.21
C LEU A 434 48.26 -1.61 -11.48
N ARG A 435 48.98 -0.58 -11.95
CA ARG A 435 48.94 0.78 -11.41
C ARG A 435 47.68 1.50 -11.88
N ILE A 436 46.90 2.05 -10.96
CA ILE A 436 45.74 2.89 -11.28
C ILE A 436 46.23 4.24 -11.82
N GLY A 437 45.88 4.54 -13.08
CA GLY A 437 46.03 5.89 -13.65
C GLY A 437 44.92 6.83 -13.17
N ARG A 438 45.27 8.08 -12.84
CA ARG A 438 44.27 9.10 -12.43
C ARG A 438 43.30 9.43 -13.59
N PRO A 439 42.01 9.69 -13.31
CA PRO A 439 41.04 10.06 -14.34
C PRO A 439 41.36 11.42 -14.96
N LYS A 440 41.10 11.55 -16.28
CA LYS A 440 41.19 12.83 -17.01
C LYS A 440 39.98 13.71 -16.69
N GLY A 441 40.20 15.03 -16.66
CA GLY A 441 39.15 16.03 -16.44
C GLY A 441 38.14 16.17 -17.59
N PRO A 442 37.22 17.15 -17.50
CA PRO A 442 36.12 17.30 -18.45
C PRO A 442 36.58 17.45 -19.90
N ARG A 443 35.81 16.86 -20.83
CA ARG A 443 36.03 17.01 -22.28
C ARG A 443 35.29 18.24 -22.80
N ASP A 444 35.91 18.96 -23.72
CA ASP A 444 35.25 20.02 -24.50
C ASP A 444 34.10 19.46 -25.37
N PRO A 445 33.04 20.24 -25.63
CA PRO A 445 31.90 19.80 -26.42
C PRO A 445 32.23 19.67 -27.93
N PRO A 446 31.44 18.87 -28.70
CA PRO A 446 31.71 18.62 -30.12
C PRO A 446 31.62 19.87 -31.02
N ALA A 447 32.43 19.90 -32.07
CA ALA A 447 32.56 21.02 -33.02
C ALA A 447 31.32 21.25 -33.93
N GLU A 448 30.22 20.55 -33.70
CA GLU A 448 28.97 20.66 -34.46
C GLU A 448 28.00 21.70 -33.87
N TRP A 449 28.29 22.23 -32.68
CA TRP A 449 27.48 23.25 -31.99
C TRP A 449 27.89 24.70 -32.29
N THR A 450 28.74 24.94 -33.29
CA THR A 450 29.18 26.28 -33.74
C THR A 450 28.89 26.53 -35.22
N ARG A 451 27.61 26.41 -35.60
CA ARG A 451 27.04 27.14 -36.74
C ARG A 451 25.69 27.76 -36.35
N VAL A 452 25.51 29.00 -36.81
CA VAL A 452 24.39 29.92 -36.54
C VAL A 452 23.12 29.48 -37.26
#